data_AF-A0A952H8C6-F1
#
_entry.id   AF-A0A952H8C6-F1
#
_cell.length_a   1.000
_cell.length_b   1.000
_cell.length_c   1.000
_cell.angle_alpha   90.00
_cell.angle_beta   90.00
_cell.angle_gamma   90.00
#
_symmetry.space_group_name_H-M   'P 1'
#
loop_
_entity.id
_entity.type
_entity.pdbx_description
1 polymer ?
#
loop_
_entity_poly.entity_id
_entity_poly.type
_entity_poly.pdbx_seq_one_letter_code
_entity_poly.pdbx_strand_id
1 'polypeptide(L)'
;MDHLACFTPADLAGRTPPDLGAFRWKLLAQGDSWFSNARAKLNAHANLLQELVFKATVAAVNCAGTGNALSHMVDLESSPDFVRLLTGPDAPTWDGVLLSVGGNDLIAAARTPALNWNGEPIPLELRLLRRQTEWGPPSAGVARYFSEPGWATYAAYLRANVKHLLSLRDQGPSAGKPVFMHCYAVPMPRPAGAEGNDELGASGPWLFPALKAYGVPSADWAAVSRLMVFHLAQLLKSFAAEKETFPGLFIFDSTAVPLALAAPGSTGISGDWHNEIHLNHSGCFKIARAWSEHIEMVLDGKHLIQPTTGRKGRGSSSANV
;
A
#
# COMPACT_ATOMS: atom_id res chain seq x y z
N MET A 1 20.60 -7.81 -12.00
CA MET A 1 19.21 -7.43 -11.72
C MET A 1 19.04 -6.09 -12.37
N ASP A 2 17.99 -5.93 -13.15
CA ASP A 2 17.73 -4.75 -13.94
C ASP A 2 16.56 -3.99 -13.31
N HIS A 3 16.61 -2.67 -13.34
CA HIS A 3 15.49 -1.85 -12.89
C HIS A 3 14.27 -2.08 -13.78
N LEU A 4 13.08 -1.96 -13.18
CA LEU A 4 11.81 -1.94 -13.90
C LEU A 4 11.81 -0.81 -14.93
N ALA A 5 11.63 -1.16 -16.21
CA ALA A 5 11.39 -0.17 -17.24
C ALA A 5 10.00 0.45 -17.03
N CYS A 6 9.95 1.70 -16.56
CA CYS A 6 8.71 2.40 -16.27
C CYS A 6 8.33 3.32 -17.44
N PHE A 7 7.15 3.09 -18.00
CA PHE A 7 6.53 3.92 -19.04
C PHE A 7 5.28 4.60 -18.49
N THR A 8 4.85 5.68 -19.13
CA THR A 8 3.57 6.34 -18.87
C THR A 8 2.55 5.93 -19.94
N PRO A 9 1.23 6.10 -19.69
CA PRO A 9 0.21 5.99 -20.72
C PRO A 9 0.50 6.83 -21.98
N ALA A 10 1.13 7.99 -21.82
CA ALA A 10 1.50 8.86 -22.93
C ALA A 10 2.62 8.28 -23.81
N ASP A 11 3.57 7.54 -23.22
CA ASP A 11 4.63 6.86 -23.98
C ASP A 11 4.05 5.77 -24.90
N LEU A 12 3.00 5.09 -24.44
CA LEU A 12 2.28 4.09 -25.25
C LEU A 12 1.49 4.70 -26.40
N ALA A 13 0.97 5.91 -26.21
CA ALA A 13 0.27 6.66 -27.25
C ALA A 13 1.22 7.47 -28.17
N GLY A 14 2.52 7.42 -27.89
CA GLY A 14 3.54 8.20 -28.58
C GLY A 14 3.83 7.73 -30.01
N ARG A 15 4.63 8.51 -30.74
CA ARG A 15 5.03 8.19 -32.13
C ARG A 15 5.93 6.96 -32.23
N THR A 16 6.61 6.60 -31.15
CA THR A 16 7.51 5.46 -31.07
C THR A 16 7.21 4.73 -29.75
N PRO A 17 6.09 3.98 -29.70
CA PRO A 17 5.69 3.30 -28.48
C PRO A 17 6.74 2.23 -28.09
N PRO A 18 6.92 1.96 -26.79
CA PRO A 18 7.83 0.92 -26.36
C PRO A 18 7.35 -0.45 -26.87
N ASP A 19 8.29 -1.28 -27.34
CA ASP A 19 7.99 -2.67 -27.68
C ASP A 19 7.82 -3.50 -26.41
N LEU A 20 6.58 -3.56 -25.90
CA LEU A 20 6.26 -4.35 -24.71
C LEU A 20 6.49 -5.86 -24.93
N GLY A 21 6.59 -6.34 -26.17
CA GLY A 21 6.89 -7.73 -26.50
C GLY A 21 8.34 -8.13 -26.23
N ALA A 22 9.25 -7.15 -26.11
CA ALA A 22 10.66 -7.39 -25.79
C ALA A 22 10.92 -7.70 -24.30
N PHE A 23 9.92 -7.49 -23.44
CA PHE A 23 10.03 -7.73 -22.00
C PHE A 23 9.46 -9.10 -21.64
N ARG A 24 10.10 -9.77 -20.66
CA ARG A 24 9.61 -11.06 -20.17
C ARG A 24 8.22 -10.92 -19.53
N TRP A 25 8.03 -9.84 -18.77
CA TRP A 25 6.76 -9.50 -18.14
C TRP A 25 6.44 -8.02 -18.39
N LYS A 26 5.17 -7.75 -18.72
CA LYS A 26 4.63 -6.40 -18.82
C LYS A 26 3.51 -6.21 -17.81
N LEU A 27 3.62 -5.17 -17.00
CA LEU A 27 2.75 -4.92 -15.86
C LEU A 27 1.99 -3.61 -16.05
N LEU A 28 0.79 -3.52 -15.48
CA LEU A 28 0.07 -2.26 -15.35
C LEU A 28 0.19 -1.78 -13.90
N ALA A 29 0.54 -0.52 -13.67
CA ALA A 29 0.72 0.03 -12.34
C ALA A 29 -0.20 1.24 -12.09
N GLN A 30 -0.73 1.34 -10.88
CA GLN A 30 -1.46 2.50 -10.39
C GLN A 30 -1.26 2.66 -8.88
N GLY A 31 -1.40 3.87 -8.36
CA GLY A 31 -1.33 4.07 -6.93
C GLY A 31 -1.28 5.51 -6.47
N ASP A 32 -0.94 5.65 -5.20
CA ASP A 32 -0.75 6.89 -4.48
C ASP A 32 0.64 7.51 -4.72
N SER A 33 1.08 8.40 -3.83
CA SER A 33 2.38 9.08 -3.94
C SER A 33 3.59 8.17 -3.92
N TRP A 34 3.49 6.94 -3.41
CA TRP A 34 4.62 6.01 -3.43
C TRP A 34 4.92 5.54 -4.86
N PHE A 35 3.93 5.59 -5.76
CA PHE A 35 4.05 5.24 -7.18
C PHE A 35 4.11 6.46 -8.11
N SER A 36 3.77 7.66 -7.63
CA SER A 36 3.58 8.83 -8.49
C SER A 36 4.86 9.29 -9.21
N ASN A 37 4.73 9.52 -10.52
CA ASN A 37 5.76 10.11 -11.39
C ASN A 37 5.71 11.65 -11.47
N ALA A 38 4.86 12.32 -10.68
CA ALA A 38 4.69 13.77 -10.76
C ALA A 38 6.04 14.50 -10.61
N ARG A 39 6.38 15.33 -11.60
CA ARG A 39 7.73 15.88 -11.83
C ARG A 39 8.29 16.68 -10.64
N ALA A 40 7.42 17.22 -9.79
CA ALA A 40 7.80 17.89 -8.54
C ALA A 40 8.37 16.92 -7.47
N LYS A 41 8.06 15.62 -7.56
CA LYS A 41 8.42 14.59 -6.57
C LYS A 41 9.69 13.80 -6.93
N LEU A 42 10.09 13.74 -8.19
CA LEU A 42 11.27 12.97 -8.63
C LEU A 42 12.61 13.50 -8.10
N ASN A 43 12.70 14.81 -7.81
CA ASN A 43 13.92 15.42 -7.28
C ASN A 43 13.94 15.51 -5.75
N ALA A 44 12.82 15.23 -5.07
CA ALA A 44 12.67 15.35 -3.62
C ALA A 44 12.47 14.00 -2.92
N HIS A 45 11.80 13.02 -3.53
CA HIS A 45 11.48 11.72 -2.92
C HIS A 45 11.82 10.55 -3.87
N ALA A 46 12.01 9.36 -3.32
CA ALA A 46 12.20 8.16 -4.14
C ALA A 46 10.86 7.52 -4.49
N ASN A 47 10.73 7.05 -5.73
CA ASN A 47 9.53 6.39 -6.23
C ASN A 47 9.68 4.86 -6.06
N LEU A 48 8.80 4.23 -5.26
CA LEU A 48 8.92 2.81 -4.95
C LEU A 48 8.86 1.92 -6.20
N LEU A 49 8.02 2.28 -7.17
CA LEU A 49 7.87 1.52 -8.42
C LEU A 49 9.16 1.53 -9.23
N GLN A 50 9.82 2.68 -9.35
CA GLN A 50 11.07 2.83 -10.10
C GLN A 50 12.28 2.12 -9.45
N GLU A 51 12.22 1.92 -8.14
CA GLU A 51 13.25 1.16 -7.40
C GLU A 51 13.10 -0.37 -7.53
N LEU A 52 12.00 -0.88 -8.13
CA LEU A 52 11.83 -2.31 -8.33
C LEU A 52 12.91 -2.85 -9.27
N VAL A 53 13.50 -3.99 -8.90
CA VAL A 53 14.60 -4.64 -9.62
C VAL A 53 14.31 -6.11 -9.86
N PHE A 54 14.51 -6.58 -11.09
CA PHE A 54 14.15 -7.93 -11.52
C PHE A 54 15.37 -8.67 -12.09
N LYS A 55 15.35 -10.01 -12.05
CA LYS A 55 16.35 -10.86 -12.72
C LYS A 55 16.11 -10.95 -14.22
N ALA A 56 14.87 -10.78 -14.65
CA ALA A 56 14.49 -10.67 -16.05
C ALA A 56 14.18 -9.23 -16.43
N THR A 57 14.10 -8.95 -17.73
CA THR A 57 13.62 -7.67 -18.25
C THR A 57 12.13 -7.55 -18.00
N VAL A 58 11.72 -6.50 -17.26
CA VAL A 58 10.32 -6.23 -16.91
C VAL A 58 9.99 -4.80 -17.28
N ALA A 59 8.78 -4.60 -17.81
CA ALA A 59 8.21 -3.29 -18.05
C ALA A 59 6.95 -3.09 -17.21
N ALA A 60 6.71 -1.85 -16.80
CA ALA A 60 5.42 -1.43 -16.26
C ALA A 60 4.94 -0.15 -16.93
N VAL A 61 3.64 -0.06 -17.18
CA VAL A 61 2.97 1.20 -17.52
C VAL A 61 2.35 1.77 -16.27
N ASN A 62 2.90 2.90 -15.80
CA ASN A 62 2.48 3.56 -14.57
C ASN A 62 1.46 4.67 -14.84
N CYS A 63 0.23 4.44 -14.40
CA CYS A 63 -0.85 5.43 -14.44
C CYS A 63 -0.83 6.38 -13.24
N ALA A 64 0.06 6.17 -12.26
CA ALA A 64 0.16 7.05 -11.09
C ALA A 64 0.90 8.34 -11.43
N GLY A 65 0.21 9.49 -11.30
CA GLY A 65 0.82 10.81 -11.48
C GLY A 65 0.87 11.33 -12.92
N THR A 66 0.09 10.77 -13.86
CA THR A 66 -0.25 11.48 -15.13
C THR A 66 -1.31 12.59 -14.93
N GLY A 67 -1.78 12.74 -13.68
CA GLY A 67 -2.61 13.80 -13.10
C GLY A 67 -2.38 13.78 -11.58
N ASN A 68 -3.42 13.90 -10.75
CA ASN A 68 -3.28 13.66 -9.30
C ASN A 68 -3.02 12.15 -9.03
N ALA A 69 -2.18 11.85 -8.04
CA ALA A 69 -2.04 10.48 -7.53
C ALA A 69 -3.37 9.99 -6.91
N LEU A 70 -3.56 8.67 -6.80
CA LEU A 70 -4.81 8.14 -6.27
C LEU A 70 -5.01 8.54 -4.80
N SER A 71 -6.03 9.35 -4.53
CA SER A 71 -6.35 9.83 -3.18
C SER A 71 -7.07 8.76 -2.35
N HIS A 72 -8.03 8.06 -2.94
CA HIS A 72 -8.77 6.98 -2.27
C HIS A 72 -8.96 5.78 -3.18
N MET A 73 -9.11 4.58 -2.60
CA MET A 73 -9.36 3.37 -3.39
C MET A 73 -10.61 3.47 -4.27
N VAL A 74 -11.64 4.18 -3.80
CA VAL A 74 -12.89 4.41 -4.54
C VAL A 74 -12.69 5.24 -5.82
N ASP A 75 -11.61 6.01 -5.90
CA ASP A 75 -11.35 6.87 -7.06
C ASP A 75 -10.75 6.10 -8.25
N LEU A 76 -10.46 4.79 -8.09
CA LEU A 76 -9.73 4.00 -9.07
C LEU A 76 -10.41 3.99 -10.45
N GLU A 77 -11.74 3.85 -10.48
CA GLU A 77 -12.52 3.90 -11.72
C GLU A 77 -12.51 5.26 -12.39
N SER A 78 -12.24 6.32 -11.63
CA SER A 78 -12.13 7.68 -12.15
C SER A 78 -10.76 7.95 -12.78
N SER A 79 -9.85 6.96 -12.83
CA SER A 79 -8.58 7.04 -13.56
C SER A 79 -8.75 6.52 -15.00
N PRO A 80 -9.01 7.41 -15.98
CA PRO A 80 -9.40 6.98 -17.32
C PRO A 80 -8.31 6.18 -18.02
N ASP A 81 -7.03 6.54 -17.85
CA ASP A 81 -5.92 5.79 -18.44
C ASP A 81 -5.78 4.40 -17.84
N PHE A 82 -5.90 4.27 -16.52
CA PHE A 82 -5.83 2.98 -15.86
C PHE A 82 -6.98 2.07 -16.29
N VAL A 83 -8.22 2.57 -16.26
CA VAL A 83 -9.39 1.79 -16.69
C VAL A 83 -9.27 1.41 -18.16
N ARG A 84 -8.95 2.37 -19.05
CA ARG A 84 -8.77 2.11 -20.48
C ARG A 84 -7.70 1.05 -20.74
N LEU A 85 -6.56 1.13 -20.06
CA LEU A 85 -5.47 0.15 -20.23
C LEU A 85 -5.75 -1.18 -19.54
N LEU A 86 -6.68 -1.25 -18.59
CA LEU A 86 -7.04 -2.49 -17.90
C LEU A 86 -8.17 -3.23 -18.61
N THR A 87 -9.21 -2.52 -19.08
CA THR A 87 -10.49 -3.08 -19.55
C THR A 87 -10.83 -2.76 -20.99
N GLY A 88 -10.12 -1.83 -21.63
CA GLY A 88 -10.43 -1.37 -22.99
C GLY A 88 -10.29 -2.48 -24.05
N PRO A 89 -10.99 -2.37 -25.19
CA PRO A 89 -10.93 -3.36 -26.25
C PRO A 89 -9.53 -3.53 -26.85
N ASP A 90 -8.74 -2.45 -26.87
CA ASP A 90 -7.36 -2.43 -27.36
C ASP A 90 -6.32 -2.53 -26.23
N ALA A 91 -6.76 -2.86 -25.01
CA ALA A 91 -5.86 -3.02 -23.88
C ALA A 91 -4.89 -4.20 -24.10
N PRO A 92 -3.59 -4.05 -23.78
CA PRO A 92 -2.68 -5.18 -23.75
C PRO A 92 -3.11 -6.23 -22.72
N THR A 93 -2.82 -7.50 -22.97
CA THR A 93 -2.87 -8.53 -21.92
C THR A 93 -1.66 -8.38 -21.01
N TRP A 94 -1.87 -7.84 -19.81
CA TRP A 94 -0.84 -7.69 -18.78
C TRP A 94 -0.50 -9.03 -18.12
N ASP A 95 0.73 -9.16 -17.67
CA ASP A 95 1.18 -10.31 -16.88
C ASP A 95 0.84 -10.17 -15.39
N GLY A 96 0.53 -8.94 -14.96
CA GLY A 96 0.00 -8.62 -13.64
C GLY A 96 -0.27 -7.12 -13.47
N VAL A 97 -0.93 -6.77 -12.37
CA VAL A 97 -1.24 -5.39 -11.98
C VAL A 97 -0.53 -5.06 -10.68
N LEU A 98 0.16 -3.92 -10.59
CA LEU A 98 0.85 -3.41 -9.41
C LEU A 98 0.05 -2.26 -8.79
N LEU A 99 -0.17 -2.31 -7.48
CA LEU A 99 -0.96 -1.29 -6.78
C LEU A 99 -0.32 -0.82 -5.47
N SER A 100 -0.22 0.49 -5.33
CA SER A 100 0.04 1.19 -4.06
C SER A 100 -1.21 1.97 -3.65
N VAL A 101 -2.08 1.37 -2.83
CA VAL A 101 -3.37 1.97 -2.44
C VAL A 101 -3.73 1.65 -0.98
N GLY A 102 -4.71 2.36 -0.40
CA GLY A 102 -5.19 2.13 0.97
C GLY A 102 -4.50 2.95 2.06
N GLY A 103 -3.28 3.44 1.82
CA GLY A 103 -2.53 4.27 2.78
C GLY A 103 -3.21 5.62 3.01
N ASN A 104 -3.55 6.32 1.94
CA ASN A 104 -4.28 7.59 2.01
C ASN A 104 -5.67 7.42 2.66
N ASP A 105 -6.38 6.32 2.39
CA ASP A 105 -7.66 5.99 3.02
C ASP A 105 -7.51 5.85 4.54
N LEU A 106 -6.44 5.18 5.02
CA LEU A 106 -6.14 5.04 6.45
C LEU A 106 -5.88 6.41 7.08
N ILE A 107 -5.08 7.25 6.42
CA ILE A 107 -4.77 8.60 6.89
C ILE A 107 -6.04 9.45 6.96
N ALA A 108 -6.87 9.43 5.93
CA ALA A 108 -8.11 10.19 5.89
C ALA A 108 -9.05 9.77 7.03
N ALA A 109 -9.23 8.46 7.24
CA ALA A 109 -10.04 7.92 8.32
C ALA A 109 -9.48 8.25 9.72
N ALA A 110 -8.15 8.35 9.87
CA ALA A 110 -7.50 8.79 11.10
C ALA A 110 -7.67 10.29 11.36
N ARG A 111 -7.78 11.08 10.29
CA ARG A 111 -7.97 12.53 10.33
C ARG A 111 -9.42 12.96 10.53
N THR A 112 -10.40 12.05 10.47
CA THR A 112 -11.79 12.39 10.82
C THR A 112 -11.81 13.05 12.20
N PRO A 113 -12.39 14.25 12.35
CA PRO A 113 -12.38 14.95 13.63
C PRO A 113 -13.27 14.24 14.67
N ALA A 114 -13.02 14.51 15.95
CA ALA A 114 -13.87 13.98 17.03
C ALA A 114 -15.22 14.69 17.12
N LEU A 115 -15.30 15.94 16.63
CA LEU A 115 -16.48 16.79 16.64
C LEU A 115 -16.75 17.30 15.22
N ASN A 116 -18.02 17.48 14.88
CA ASN A 116 -18.43 18.13 13.64
C ASN A 116 -18.28 19.67 13.74
N TRP A 117 -18.65 20.39 12.68
CA TRP A 117 -18.56 21.86 12.62
C TRP A 117 -19.47 22.59 13.64
N ASN A 118 -20.51 21.92 14.15
CA ASN A 118 -21.38 22.40 15.22
C ASN A 118 -20.86 22.07 16.63
N GLY A 119 -19.72 21.40 16.74
CA GLY A 119 -19.18 20.94 18.03
C GLY A 119 -19.85 19.67 18.57
N GLU A 120 -20.70 19.00 17.80
CA GLU A 120 -21.34 17.75 18.21
C GLU A 120 -20.40 16.56 17.97
N PRO A 121 -20.42 15.53 18.84
CA PRO A 121 -19.58 14.35 18.65
C PRO A 121 -19.84 13.63 17.32
N ILE A 122 -18.77 13.35 16.57
CA ILE A 122 -18.84 12.42 15.45
C ILE A 122 -18.88 10.99 16.02
N PRO A 123 -19.82 10.13 15.58
CA PRO A 123 -19.94 8.75 16.04
C PRO A 123 -18.67 7.92 15.89
N LEU A 124 -18.45 6.96 16.78
CA LEU A 124 -17.23 6.13 16.81
C LEU A 124 -17.06 5.30 15.54
N GLU A 125 -18.16 4.86 14.93
CA GLU A 125 -18.18 4.11 13.68
C GLU A 125 -17.73 4.92 12.45
N LEU A 126 -17.57 6.24 12.57
CA LEU A 126 -17.12 7.13 11.49
C LEU A 126 -15.67 7.63 11.66
N ARG A 127 -14.97 7.23 12.73
CA ARG A 127 -13.59 7.68 13.01
C ARG A 127 -12.74 6.57 13.62
N LEU A 128 -11.44 6.58 13.32
CA LEU A 128 -10.52 5.54 13.84
C LEU A 128 -10.05 5.78 15.27
N LEU A 129 -10.11 7.02 15.76
CA LEU A 129 -9.57 7.42 17.06
C LEU A 129 -10.68 7.81 18.04
N ARG A 130 -10.48 7.48 19.32
CA ARG A 130 -11.31 7.87 20.47
C ARG A 130 -10.79 9.18 21.05
N ARG A 131 -11.70 10.10 21.45
CA ARG A 131 -11.30 11.28 22.24
C ARG A 131 -11.01 10.87 23.68
N GLN A 132 -10.34 11.74 24.44
CA GLN A 132 -9.88 11.47 25.81
C GLN A 132 -10.96 10.90 26.74
N THR A 133 -12.20 11.38 26.64
CA THR A 133 -13.32 10.90 27.46
C THR A 133 -13.87 9.52 27.06
N GLU A 134 -13.41 8.96 25.95
CA GLU A 134 -13.88 7.69 25.38
C GLU A 134 -12.79 6.61 25.37
N TRP A 135 -11.58 6.94 25.84
CA TRP A 135 -10.48 5.99 25.83
C TRP A 135 -10.83 4.75 26.64
N GLY A 136 -10.44 3.60 26.10
CA GLY A 136 -10.51 2.34 26.81
C GLY A 136 -9.66 2.33 28.09
N PRO A 137 -9.78 1.25 28.89
CA PRO A 137 -9.00 1.11 30.12
C PRO A 137 -7.49 1.14 29.82
N PRO A 138 -6.66 1.68 30.73
CA PRO A 138 -5.19 1.69 30.54
C PRO A 138 -4.58 0.32 30.27
N SER A 139 -5.18 -0.76 30.78
CA SER A 139 -4.74 -2.14 30.54
C SER A 139 -4.78 -2.57 29.07
N ALA A 140 -5.53 -1.87 28.21
CA ALA A 140 -5.55 -2.10 26.77
C ALA A 140 -4.33 -1.50 26.04
N GLY A 141 -3.40 -0.84 26.76
CA GLY A 141 -2.24 -0.19 26.17
C GLY A 141 -2.66 0.84 25.11
N VAL A 142 -1.92 0.94 24.00
CA VAL A 142 -2.24 1.89 22.92
C VAL A 142 -3.52 1.57 22.15
N ALA A 143 -4.06 0.34 22.24
CA ALA A 143 -5.34 0.00 21.62
C ALA A 143 -6.51 0.77 22.26
N ARG A 144 -6.33 1.31 23.48
CA ARG A 144 -7.33 2.14 24.16
C ARG A 144 -7.74 3.38 23.36
N TYR A 145 -6.89 3.85 22.45
CA TYR A 145 -7.16 5.02 21.59
C TYR A 145 -7.99 4.68 20.35
N PHE A 146 -8.18 3.40 20.03
CA PHE A 146 -8.69 2.96 18.74
C PHE A 146 -10.19 2.67 18.75
N SER A 147 -10.94 3.11 17.76
CA SER A 147 -12.36 2.78 17.63
C SER A 147 -12.52 1.46 16.86
N GLU A 148 -12.96 0.38 17.51
CA GLU A 148 -13.25 -0.89 16.84
C GLU A 148 -14.48 -0.78 15.90
N PRO A 149 -15.57 -0.07 16.25
CA PRO A 149 -16.65 0.21 15.30
C PRO A 149 -16.16 0.99 14.08
N GLY A 150 -15.31 2.00 14.28
CA GLY A 150 -14.74 2.78 13.18
C GLY A 150 -13.82 1.94 12.29
N TRP A 151 -13.04 1.05 12.90
CA TRP A 151 -12.23 0.09 12.18
C TRP A 151 -13.08 -0.89 11.36
N ALA A 152 -14.21 -1.38 11.90
CA ALA A 152 -15.11 -2.25 11.17
C ALA A 152 -15.70 -1.57 9.91
N THR A 153 -16.10 -0.31 10.03
CA THR A 153 -16.55 0.51 8.88
C THR A 153 -15.45 0.65 7.83
N TYR A 154 -14.24 1.02 8.26
CA TYR A 154 -13.09 1.15 7.37
C TYR A 154 -12.72 -0.17 6.67
N ALA A 155 -12.76 -1.28 7.42
CA ALA A 155 -12.48 -2.60 6.88
C ALA A 155 -13.50 -3.03 5.82
N ALA A 156 -14.79 -2.76 6.04
CA ALA A 156 -15.84 -3.02 5.07
C ALA A 156 -15.66 -2.17 3.80
N TYR A 157 -15.32 -0.89 3.96
CA TYR A 157 -15.00 0.01 2.85
C TYR A 157 -13.84 -0.54 1.99
N LEU A 158 -12.71 -0.87 2.61
CA LEU A 158 -11.55 -1.40 1.87
C LEU A 158 -11.89 -2.72 1.18
N ARG A 159 -12.59 -3.62 1.88
CA ARG A 159 -13.00 -4.92 1.33
C ARG A 159 -13.83 -4.76 0.05
N ALA A 160 -14.79 -3.83 0.07
CA ALA A 160 -15.62 -3.53 -1.10
C ALA A 160 -14.79 -3.02 -2.28
N ASN A 161 -13.87 -2.08 -2.03
CA ASN A 161 -13.06 -1.48 -3.09
C ASN A 161 -12.01 -2.44 -3.66
N VAL A 162 -11.38 -3.28 -2.82
CA VAL A 162 -10.46 -4.34 -3.32
C VAL A 162 -11.23 -5.34 -4.17
N LYS A 163 -12.44 -5.74 -3.76
CA LYS A 163 -13.29 -6.64 -4.56
C LYS A 163 -13.64 -6.01 -5.90
N HIS A 164 -13.98 -4.73 -5.88
CA HIS A 164 -14.31 -3.97 -7.08
C HIS A 164 -13.16 -3.89 -8.08
N LEU A 165 -11.96 -3.56 -7.60
CA LEU A 165 -10.72 -3.59 -8.38
C LEU A 165 -10.51 -4.94 -9.09
N LEU A 166 -10.69 -6.07 -8.39
CA LEU A 166 -10.52 -7.38 -9.03
C LEU A 166 -11.59 -7.62 -10.10
N SER A 167 -12.81 -7.15 -9.86
CA SER A 167 -13.88 -7.23 -10.85
C SER A 167 -13.58 -6.41 -12.10
N LEU A 168 -12.90 -5.26 -11.97
CA LEU A 168 -12.44 -4.46 -13.10
C LEU A 168 -11.37 -5.20 -13.90
N ARG A 169 -10.36 -5.79 -13.24
CA ARG A 169 -9.36 -6.63 -13.93
C ARG A 169 -10.04 -7.73 -14.75
N ASP A 170 -11.06 -8.38 -14.18
CA ASP A 170 -11.74 -9.51 -14.81
C ASP A 170 -12.69 -9.13 -15.96
N GLN A 171 -12.98 -7.84 -16.15
CA GLN A 171 -13.69 -7.34 -17.33
C GLN A 171 -12.78 -7.20 -18.56
N GLY A 172 -11.45 -7.13 -18.35
CA GLY A 172 -10.48 -6.88 -19.40
C GLY A 172 -9.76 -8.13 -19.91
N PRO A 173 -8.84 -7.96 -20.89
CA PRO A 173 -8.04 -9.05 -21.45
C PRO A 173 -7.06 -9.67 -20.44
N SER A 174 -6.90 -9.07 -19.26
CA SER A 174 -6.03 -9.54 -18.17
C SER A 174 -6.80 -10.27 -17.06
N ALA A 175 -8.01 -10.78 -17.36
CA ALA A 175 -8.81 -11.53 -16.40
C ALA A 175 -8.02 -12.69 -15.76
N GLY A 176 -8.17 -12.84 -14.45
CA GLY A 176 -7.47 -13.86 -13.66
C GLY A 176 -5.96 -13.66 -13.46
N LYS A 177 -5.36 -12.60 -14.04
CA LYS A 177 -3.94 -12.27 -13.83
C LYS A 177 -3.68 -11.78 -12.40
N PRO A 178 -2.45 -11.95 -11.87
CA PRO A 178 -2.13 -11.56 -10.52
C PRO A 178 -2.26 -10.03 -10.32
N VAL A 179 -2.81 -9.65 -9.19
CA VAL A 179 -2.81 -8.28 -8.66
C VAL A 179 -1.91 -8.26 -7.44
N PHE A 180 -0.88 -7.44 -7.50
CA PHE A 180 0.12 -7.26 -6.45
C PHE A 180 -0.17 -5.96 -5.72
N MET A 181 -0.40 -6.05 -4.41
CA MET A 181 -0.38 -4.91 -3.51
C MET A 181 0.73 -5.09 -2.48
N HIS A 182 1.12 -3.99 -1.86
CA HIS A 182 2.00 -4.00 -0.71
C HIS A 182 1.33 -3.34 0.48
N CYS A 183 1.76 -3.71 1.69
CA CYS A 183 1.49 -2.93 2.88
C CYS A 183 2.40 -1.69 2.92
N TYR A 184 2.17 -0.79 3.87
CA TYR A 184 3.03 0.39 4.08
C TYR A 184 4.04 0.10 5.19
N ALA A 185 5.20 0.76 5.13
CA ALA A 185 6.10 0.80 6.27
C ALA A 185 5.49 1.66 7.39
N VAL A 186 5.92 1.41 8.64
CA VAL A 186 5.39 2.12 9.82
C VAL A 186 6.03 3.51 9.92
N PRO A 187 5.28 4.61 9.72
CA PRO A 187 5.83 5.96 9.84
C PRO A 187 6.03 6.32 11.32
N MET A 188 6.85 7.34 11.57
CA MET A 188 6.95 7.97 12.89
C MET A 188 6.14 9.27 12.86
N PRO A 189 5.04 9.40 13.63
CA PRO A 189 4.29 10.64 13.66
C PRO A 189 5.17 11.80 14.14
N ARG A 190 5.40 12.80 13.27
CA ARG A 190 6.39 13.86 13.50
C ARG A 190 6.07 15.11 12.66
N PRO A 191 6.62 16.29 13.01
CA PRO A 191 6.36 17.54 12.29
C PRO A 191 7.15 17.64 10.96
N ALA A 192 7.01 16.64 10.09
CA ALA A 192 7.66 16.61 8.77
C ALA A 192 6.63 16.33 7.67
N GLY A 193 6.07 17.41 7.14
CA GLY A 193 5.09 17.36 6.07
C GLY A 193 5.67 17.40 4.67
N ALA A 194 4.78 17.37 3.67
CA ALA A 194 5.11 17.87 2.34
C ALA A 194 5.25 19.40 2.38
N GLU A 195 6.18 19.95 1.57
CA GLU A 195 6.28 21.38 1.33
C GLU A 195 5.23 21.80 0.29
N GLY A 196 4.40 22.80 0.63
CA GLY A 196 3.35 23.32 -0.26
C GLY A 196 2.05 22.50 -0.29
N ASN A 197 1.05 23.00 -1.03
CA ASN A 197 -0.15 22.24 -1.36
C ASN A 197 0.25 21.15 -2.34
N ASP A 198 0.57 19.97 -1.84
CA ASP A 198 0.84 18.82 -2.68
C ASP A 198 -0.40 18.45 -3.50
N GLU A 199 -0.20 17.75 -4.63
CA GLU A 199 -1.29 17.23 -5.47
C GLU A 199 -2.15 16.15 -4.76
N LEU A 200 -1.79 15.79 -3.51
CA LEU A 200 -2.60 14.97 -2.60
C LEU A 200 -3.49 15.81 -1.67
N GLY A 201 -3.47 17.14 -1.80
CA GLY A 201 -4.30 18.08 -1.04
C GLY A 201 -3.92 18.19 0.45
N ALA A 202 -2.78 17.67 0.88
CA ALA A 202 -2.32 17.71 2.26
C ALA A 202 -1.06 18.59 2.39
N SER A 203 -1.24 19.82 2.87
CA SER A 203 -0.12 20.59 3.41
C SER A 203 0.24 20.11 4.81
N GLY A 204 1.52 19.87 5.07
CA GLY A 204 2.00 19.46 6.38
C GLY A 204 1.98 17.93 6.62
N PRO A 205 2.26 17.50 7.87
CA PRO A 205 2.25 16.09 8.24
C PRO A 205 0.81 15.52 8.28
N TRP A 206 0.69 14.21 8.24
CA TRP A 206 -0.53 13.43 8.07
C TRP A 206 -1.05 12.82 9.38
N LEU A 207 -0.26 12.00 10.09
CA LEU A 207 -0.70 11.37 11.36
C LEU A 207 -0.45 12.26 12.58
N PHE A 208 0.66 12.97 12.62
CA PHE A 208 1.02 13.89 13.69
C PHE A 208 -0.11 14.87 14.08
N PRO A 209 -0.77 15.59 13.14
CA PRO A 209 -1.85 16.51 13.53
C PRO A 209 -3.08 15.77 14.07
N ALA A 210 -3.38 14.58 13.55
CA ALA A 210 -4.51 13.78 14.04
C ALA A 210 -4.29 13.34 15.49
N LEU A 211 -3.11 12.79 15.81
CA LEU A 211 -2.79 12.35 17.17
C LEU A 211 -2.80 13.52 18.17
N LYS A 212 -2.33 14.70 17.75
CA LYS A 212 -2.45 15.93 18.54
C LYS A 212 -3.91 16.36 18.74
N ALA A 213 -4.72 16.34 17.68
CA ALA A 213 -6.13 16.74 17.75
C ALA A 213 -6.96 15.83 18.69
N TYR A 214 -6.63 14.55 18.75
CA TYR A 214 -7.25 13.59 19.66
C TYR A 214 -6.64 13.58 21.07
N GLY A 215 -5.61 14.40 21.32
CA GLY A 215 -4.95 14.49 22.61
C GLY A 215 -4.20 13.22 23.03
N VAL A 216 -3.76 12.40 22.07
CA VAL A 216 -2.97 11.19 22.32
C VAL A 216 -1.60 11.61 22.88
N PRO A 217 -1.12 11.01 23.99
CA PRO A 217 0.19 11.35 24.55
C PRO A 217 1.32 11.08 23.57
N SER A 218 2.31 11.98 23.50
CA SER A 218 3.41 11.86 22.52
C SER A 218 4.27 10.61 22.70
N ALA A 219 4.38 10.10 23.93
CA ALA A 219 5.05 8.84 24.23
C ALA A 219 4.41 7.63 23.51
N ASP A 220 3.12 7.72 23.17
CA ASP A 220 2.37 6.62 22.55
C ASP A 220 2.31 6.71 21.02
N TRP A 221 2.69 7.84 20.42
CA TRP A 221 2.49 8.07 18.98
C TRP A 221 3.13 7.02 18.08
N ALA A 222 4.36 6.59 18.39
CA ALA A 222 5.05 5.55 17.63
C ALA A 222 4.31 4.21 17.70
N ALA A 223 3.81 3.85 18.88
CA ALA A 223 3.09 2.60 19.11
C ALA A 223 1.68 2.63 18.51
N VAL A 224 1.00 3.78 18.52
CA VAL A 224 -0.30 3.97 17.84
C VAL A 224 -0.13 3.87 16.33
N SER A 225 0.85 4.56 15.74
CA SER A 225 1.12 4.48 14.30
C SER A 225 1.46 3.05 13.87
N ARG A 226 2.28 2.36 14.66
CA ARG A 226 2.55 0.93 14.48
C ARG A 226 1.25 0.13 14.47
N LEU A 227 0.43 0.24 15.52
CA LEU A 227 -0.83 -0.50 15.62
C LEU A 227 -1.72 -0.28 14.39
N MET A 228 -1.88 0.98 13.95
CA MET A 228 -2.66 1.35 12.77
C MET A 228 -2.20 0.64 11.50
N VAL A 229 -0.90 0.73 11.20
CA VAL A 229 -0.33 0.15 9.98
C VAL A 229 -0.33 -1.37 10.04
N PHE A 230 -0.09 -1.96 11.21
CA PHE A 230 -0.21 -3.42 11.39
C PHE A 230 -1.64 -3.91 11.22
N HIS A 231 -2.64 -3.18 11.72
CA HIS A 231 -4.05 -3.51 11.50
C HIS A 231 -4.40 -3.48 10.00
N LEU A 232 -3.95 -2.46 9.26
CA LEU A 232 -4.13 -2.40 7.81
C LEU A 232 -3.44 -3.59 7.11
N ALA A 233 -2.19 -3.90 7.48
CA ALA A 233 -1.45 -5.02 6.90
C ALA A 233 -2.16 -6.35 7.14
N GLN A 234 -2.68 -6.59 8.35
CA GLN A 234 -3.43 -7.81 8.65
C GLN A 234 -4.74 -7.89 7.87
N LEU A 235 -5.45 -6.78 7.71
CA LEU A 235 -6.67 -6.71 6.91
C LEU A 235 -6.40 -7.02 5.43
N LEU A 236 -5.37 -6.42 4.83
CA LEU A 236 -5.03 -6.71 3.42
C LEU A 236 -4.63 -8.19 3.26
N LYS A 237 -3.80 -8.72 4.17
CA LYS A 237 -3.43 -10.14 4.14
C LYS A 237 -4.61 -11.08 4.32
N SER A 238 -5.62 -10.70 5.12
CA SER A 238 -6.83 -11.53 5.25
C SER A 238 -7.59 -11.60 3.93
N PHE A 239 -7.61 -10.52 3.13
CA PHE A 239 -8.20 -10.57 1.78
C PHE A 239 -7.47 -11.57 0.89
N ALA A 240 -6.14 -11.54 0.83
CA ALA A 240 -5.38 -12.51 0.03
C ALA A 240 -5.47 -13.96 0.52
N ALA A 241 -5.77 -14.17 1.80
CA ALA A 241 -6.04 -15.51 2.34
C ALA A 241 -7.40 -16.07 1.87
N GLU A 242 -8.37 -15.22 1.58
CA GLU A 242 -9.72 -15.57 1.10
C GLU A 242 -9.74 -15.71 -0.43
N LYS A 243 -9.06 -16.73 -0.95
CA LYS A 243 -8.82 -16.92 -2.40
C LYS A 243 -10.08 -17.00 -3.26
N GLU A 244 -11.18 -17.51 -2.71
CA GLU A 244 -12.47 -17.60 -3.40
C GLU A 244 -13.09 -16.22 -3.60
N THR A 245 -12.87 -15.29 -2.67
CA THR A 245 -13.40 -13.92 -2.74
C THR A 245 -12.43 -12.98 -3.48
N PHE A 246 -11.13 -13.20 -3.32
CA PHE A 246 -10.06 -12.36 -3.89
C PHE A 246 -9.08 -13.17 -4.75
N PRO A 247 -9.56 -13.77 -5.86
CA PRO A 247 -8.71 -14.61 -6.70
C PRO A 247 -7.58 -13.80 -7.35
N GLY A 248 -6.37 -14.35 -7.26
CA GLY A 248 -5.18 -13.73 -7.83
C GLY A 248 -4.68 -12.48 -7.08
N LEU A 249 -5.16 -12.21 -5.86
CA LEU A 249 -4.65 -11.14 -5.02
C LEU A 249 -3.41 -11.60 -4.24
N PHE A 250 -2.31 -10.86 -4.37
CA PHE A 250 -1.04 -11.09 -3.67
C PHE A 250 -0.67 -9.86 -2.86
N ILE A 251 -0.42 -10.06 -1.57
CA ILE A 251 -0.07 -8.97 -0.64
C ILE A 251 1.35 -9.20 -0.14
N PHE A 252 2.21 -8.22 -0.37
CA PHE A 252 3.55 -8.16 0.21
C PHE A 252 3.53 -7.39 1.53
N ASP A 253 4.04 -8.01 2.60
CA ASP A 253 4.07 -7.40 3.93
C ASP A 253 5.28 -6.48 4.12
N SER A 254 5.18 -5.25 3.61
CA SER A 254 6.24 -4.23 3.78
C SER A 254 6.49 -3.84 5.23
N THR A 255 5.59 -4.17 6.17
CA THR A 255 5.81 -3.89 7.61
C THR A 255 6.96 -4.71 8.19
N ALA A 256 7.30 -5.83 7.54
CA ALA A 256 8.38 -6.73 7.93
C ALA A 256 9.74 -6.31 7.37
N VAL A 257 9.80 -5.33 6.44
CA VAL A 257 11.06 -4.84 5.88
C VAL A 257 11.77 -3.97 6.92
N PRO A 258 13.03 -4.27 7.28
CA PRO A 258 13.74 -3.52 8.30
C PRO A 258 14.17 -2.15 7.75
N LEU A 259 13.55 -1.09 8.27
CA LEU A 259 13.88 0.30 7.98
C LEU A 259 14.49 1.00 9.19
N ALA A 260 15.42 1.91 8.93
CA ALA A 260 15.89 2.89 9.90
C ALA A 260 14.75 3.88 10.19
N LEU A 261 14.28 3.86 11.43
CA LEU A 261 13.18 4.73 11.88
C LEU A 261 13.58 6.21 11.82
N ALA A 262 12.63 7.07 11.53
CA ALA A 262 12.79 8.50 11.73
C ALA A 262 12.86 8.83 13.23
N ALA A 263 13.69 9.82 13.60
CA ALA A 263 13.78 10.30 14.97
C ALA A 263 12.49 11.02 15.37
N PRO A 264 11.96 10.78 16.59
CA PRO A 264 10.82 11.56 17.10
C PRO A 264 11.09 13.07 17.06
N GLY A 265 10.11 13.83 16.59
CA GLY A 265 10.19 15.29 16.54
C GLY A 265 11.06 15.88 15.41
N SER A 266 11.73 15.06 14.59
CA SER A 266 12.48 15.59 13.44
C SER A 266 11.54 16.18 12.38
N THR A 267 11.99 17.22 11.68
CA THR A 267 11.19 18.02 10.74
C THR A 267 11.49 17.77 9.26
N GLY A 268 12.59 17.07 8.94
CA GLY A 268 13.02 16.77 7.57
C GLY A 268 13.43 15.31 7.39
N ILE A 269 14.36 15.02 6.48
CA ILE A 269 14.85 13.64 6.25
C ILE A 269 15.43 13.04 7.54
N SER A 270 15.07 11.79 7.84
CA SER A 270 15.59 11.06 9.01
C SER A 270 15.48 9.55 8.81
N GLY A 271 16.58 8.83 9.03
CA GLY A 271 16.61 7.38 8.77
C GLY A 271 16.32 7.08 7.30
N ASP A 272 15.42 6.14 7.05
CA ASP A 272 14.95 5.78 5.70
C ASP A 272 13.76 6.62 5.21
N TRP A 273 13.41 7.70 5.93
CA TRP A 273 12.24 8.51 5.67
C TRP A 273 12.63 9.90 5.16
N HIS A 274 11.99 10.33 4.09
CA HIS A 274 12.12 11.68 3.61
C HIS A 274 11.30 12.66 4.46
N ASN A 275 10.00 12.38 4.62
CA ASN A 275 9.09 13.13 5.49
C ASN A 275 8.35 12.15 6.42
N GLU A 276 7.20 12.51 6.99
CA GLU A 276 6.49 11.64 7.93
C GLU A 276 6.11 10.29 7.31
N ILE A 277 5.61 10.28 6.06
CA ILE A 277 5.03 9.07 5.43
C ILE A 277 5.76 8.62 4.15
N HIS A 278 6.60 9.46 3.56
CA HIS A 278 7.34 9.14 2.33
C HIS A 278 8.76 8.68 2.66
N LEU A 279 9.17 7.61 2.01
CA LEU A 279 10.51 7.06 2.11
C LEU A 279 11.52 7.90 1.30
N ASN A 280 12.78 7.85 1.70
CA ASN A 280 13.88 8.29 0.85
C ASN A 280 14.37 7.12 -0.03
N HIS A 281 15.39 7.35 -0.86
CA HIS A 281 15.93 6.34 -1.77
C HIS A 281 16.37 5.06 -1.07
N SER A 282 17.04 5.16 0.09
CA SER A 282 17.42 3.99 0.89
C SER A 282 16.21 3.18 1.36
N GLY A 283 15.16 3.87 1.84
CA GLY A 283 13.92 3.22 2.26
C GLY A 283 13.18 2.53 1.11
N CYS A 284 12.98 3.23 0.00
CA CYS A 284 12.33 2.68 -1.19
C CYS A 284 13.12 1.48 -1.72
N PHE A 285 14.44 1.57 -1.84
CA PHE A 285 15.27 0.47 -2.34
C PHE A 285 15.13 -0.81 -1.51
N LYS A 286 15.08 -0.70 -0.17
CA LYS A 286 14.91 -1.86 0.73
C LYS A 286 13.57 -2.56 0.51
N ILE A 287 12.48 -1.80 0.42
CA ILE A 287 11.15 -2.37 0.16
C ILE A 287 11.09 -2.92 -1.25
N ALA A 288 11.54 -2.15 -2.24
CA ALA A 288 11.47 -2.50 -3.65
C ALA A 288 12.17 -3.82 -3.94
N ARG A 289 13.39 -4.00 -3.42
CA ARG A 289 14.13 -5.25 -3.59
C ARG A 289 13.36 -6.46 -3.04
N ALA A 290 12.83 -6.36 -1.82
CA ALA A 290 12.10 -7.45 -1.20
C ALA A 290 10.77 -7.72 -1.91
N TRP A 291 10.09 -6.67 -2.39
CA TRP A 291 8.83 -6.81 -3.10
C TRP A 291 9.03 -7.37 -4.51
N SER A 292 10.08 -6.98 -5.22
CA SER A 292 10.45 -7.55 -6.51
C SER A 292 10.64 -9.07 -6.44
N GLU A 293 11.35 -9.57 -5.42
CA GLU A 293 11.51 -11.02 -5.21
C GLU A 293 10.16 -11.73 -5.03
N HIS A 294 9.22 -11.10 -4.32
CA HIS A 294 7.86 -11.61 -4.16
C HIS A 294 7.08 -11.63 -5.48
N ILE A 295 7.15 -10.56 -6.26
CA ILE A 295 6.49 -10.45 -7.58
C ILE A 295 7.04 -11.52 -8.52
N GLU A 296 8.37 -11.65 -8.63
CA GLU A 296 9.02 -12.66 -9.49
C GLU A 296 8.60 -14.08 -9.12
N MET A 297 8.57 -14.40 -7.82
CA MET A 297 8.14 -15.72 -7.35
C MET A 297 6.72 -16.05 -7.81
N VAL A 298 5.82 -15.06 -7.79
CA VAL A 298 4.44 -15.25 -8.25
C VAL A 298 4.40 -15.41 -9.77
N LEU A 299 5.06 -14.53 -10.52
CA LEU A 299 5.08 -14.54 -11.99
C LEU A 299 5.78 -15.79 -12.57
N ASP A 300 6.76 -16.36 -11.86
CA ASP A 300 7.39 -17.65 -12.18
C ASP A 300 6.50 -18.86 -11.84
N GLY A 301 5.30 -18.66 -11.27
CA GLY A 301 4.40 -19.74 -10.85
C GLY A 301 4.84 -20.50 -9.59
N LYS A 302 5.92 -20.06 -8.92
CA LYS A 302 6.48 -20.74 -7.73
C LYS A 302 5.56 -20.64 -6.50
N HIS A 303 4.66 -19.67 -6.48
CA HIS A 303 3.62 -19.51 -5.45
C HIS A 303 2.58 -20.63 -5.43
N LEU A 304 2.48 -21.44 -6.50
CA LEU A 304 1.56 -22.57 -6.63
C LEU A 304 2.10 -23.86 -6.00
N ILE A 305 3.40 -23.90 -5.66
CA ILE A 305 4.04 -25.06 -5.05
C ILE A 305 3.91 -24.92 -3.54
N GLN A 306 2.93 -25.59 -2.93
CA GLN A 306 2.91 -25.74 -1.47
C GLN A 306 4.15 -26.54 -1.05
N PRO A 307 4.91 -26.11 -0.02
CA PRO A 307 5.94 -26.97 0.54
C PRO A 307 5.26 -28.24 1.06
N THR A 308 5.66 -29.39 0.53
CA THR A 308 5.24 -30.69 1.04
C THR A 308 5.58 -30.73 2.51
N THR A 309 4.56 -30.81 3.37
CA THR A 309 4.73 -31.09 4.79
C THR A 309 5.22 -32.53 4.92
N GLY A 310 6.52 -32.71 4.72
CA GLY A 310 7.23 -33.97 4.86
C GLY A 310 7.12 -34.45 6.30
N ARG A 311 6.06 -35.23 6.56
CA ARG A 311 5.87 -36.04 7.75
C ARG A 311 7.06 -36.99 7.83
N LYS A 312 8.06 -36.66 8.65
CA LYS A 312 9.08 -37.63 9.08
C LYS A 312 8.37 -38.71 9.89
N GLY A 313 7.90 -39.74 9.20
CA GLY A 313 7.51 -41.00 9.81
C GLY A 313 8.74 -41.59 10.48
N ARG A 314 8.82 -41.44 11.80
CA ARG A 314 9.68 -42.29 12.63
C ARG A 314 9.08 -43.69 12.57
N GLY A 315 9.66 -44.55 11.74
CA GLY A 315 9.49 -45.99 11.88
C GLY A 315 10.09 -46.42 13.21
N SER A 316 9.26 -46.87 14.15
CA SER A 316 9.71 -47.72 15.24
C SER A 316 9.59 -49.16 14.76
N SER A 317 10.72 -49.75 14.41
CA SER A 317 10.88 -51.19 14.26
C SER A 317 10.70 -51.84 15.62
N SER A 318 9.78 -52.79 15.68
CA SER A 318 9.70 -53.85 16.67
C SER A 318 10.98 -54.71 16.64
N ALA A 319 11.53 -55.01 17.81
CA ALA A 319 12.41 -56.16 18.01
C ALA A 319 12.17 -56.72 19.42
N ASN A 320 11.71 -57.96 19.45
CA ASN A 320 11.69 -58.86 20.61
C ASN A 320 13.13 -59.11 21.10
N VAL A 321 13.36 -59.11 22.42
CA VAL A 321 13.60 -60.27 23.31
C VAL A 321 13.41 -59.77 24.75
#